data_AF-A0A6G0WFW3-F1
#
_entry.id   AF-A0A6G0WFW3-F1
#
_cell.length_a   1.000
_cell.length_b   1.000
_cell.length_c   1.000
_cell.angle_alpha   90.00
_cell.angle_beta   90.00
_cell.angle_gamma   90.00
#
_symmetry.space_group_name_H-M   'P 1'
#
loop_
_entity.id
_entity.type
_entity.pdbx_description
1 polymer ?
#
loop_
_entity_poly.entity_id
_entity_poly.type
_entity_poly.pdbx_seq_one_letter_code
_entity_poly.pdbx_strand_id
1 'polypeptide(L)'
;MQLYFPGIFIIKCICHSIHLCCNEACKCLPRRCEDLARNICNFFSHNSKRLSQFVQFQQFLNLNVHKMQHTSQTRWLSLSSVDALQLYFTDKWLSGILISAENIYFQLNDPFTKAYFYFLEWVLPKFTSLNQFFQTENVVLTTLIEKMELVFKEILLCYMKRDYVMKTDLRKINPSDENQFLKASTIYLVSCVQIKKRYDFSNPILPLLNVLNPSVALSISKRDIYPSIYNLMQHLPRLLSIEDNIILQKIDVQWRNLPLYKLSENIINERESDRFWAYIKDLECEKFKDLAVFSTSVLCLPHSNASCERIFSKINSVKTKSRNKLITSTVSATVISSESIKKDNGNCISFKPIKDMLARMTSSNLYPIAADITQNNSCQDFNIED
;
A
#
# COMPACT_ATOMS: atom_id res chain seq x y z
N MET A 1 37.23 -8.64 -34.43
CA MET A 1 37.25 -9.74 -33.45
C MET A 1 36.74 -11.05 -34.06
N GLN A 2 35.55 -11.09 -34.68
CA GLN A 2 35.05 -12.29 -35.40
C GLN A 2 35.93 -12.75 -36.59
N LEU A 3 36.60 -11.83 -37.28
CA LEU A 3 37.55 -12.16 -38.36
C LEU A 3 38.86 -12.82 -37.88
N TYR A 4 39.19 -12.70 -36.59
CA TYR A 4 40.46 -13.19 -36.01
C TYR A 4 40.27 -14.40 -35.09
N PHE A 5 39.03 -14.68 -34.66
CA PHE A 5 38.71 -15.79 -33.77
C PHE A 5 37.41 -16.48 -34.23
N PRO A 6 37.49 -17.40 -35.21
CA PRO A 6 36.33 -18.15 -35.67
C PRO A 6 35.76 -19.00 -34.52
N GLY A 7 34.44 -18.91 -34.30
CA GLY A 7 33.73 -19.64 -33.24
C GLY A 7 33.38 -18.82 -31.99
N ILE A 8 33.85 -17.57 -31.86
CA ILE A 8 33.45 -16.68 -30.75
C ILE A 8 32.16 -15.92 -31.10
N PHE A 9 31.12 -16.12 -30.29
CA PHE A 9 29.88 -15.34 -30.34
C PHE A 9 29.79 -14.39 -29.15
N ILE A 10 29.59 -13.10 -29.41
CA ILE A 10 29.50 -12.05 -28.38
C ILE A 10 28.03 -11.70 -28.16
N ILE A 11 27.53 -11.95 -26.95
CA ILE A 11 26.20 -11.54 -26.51
C ILE A 11 26.35 -10.35 -25.57
N LYS A 12 25.68 -9.24 -25.87
CA LYS A 12 25.63 -8.08 -24.96
C LYS A 12 24.77 -8.41 -23.75
N CYS A 13 25.15 -7.88 -22.58
CA CYS A 13 24.36 -8.02 -21.37
C CYS A 13 22.98 -7.37 -21.55
N ILE A 14 21.91 -8.16 -21.39
CA ILE A 14 20.52 -7.69 -21.53
C ILE A 14 20.16 -6.67 -20.46
N CYS A 15 20.59 -6.91 -19.22
CA CYS A 15 20.38 -6.01 -18.08
C CYS A 15 21.01 -4.62 -18.33
N HIS A 16 22.23 -4.60 -18.87
CA HIS A 16 22.89 -3.35 -19.25
C HIS A 16 22.18 -2.65 -20.40
N SER A 17 21.71 -3.42 -21.40
CA SER A 17 20.97 -2.89 -22.55
C SER A 17 19.63 -2.26 -22.14
N ILE A 18 18.86 -2.93 -21.27
CA ILE A 18 17.62 -2.41 -20.69
C ILE A 18 17.89 -1.10 -19.93
N HIS A 19 18.92 -1.08 -19.10
CA HIS A 19 19.31 0.11 -18.35
C HIS A 19 19.66 1.29 -19.26
N LEU A 20 20.44 1.07 -20.32
CA LEU A 20 20.78 2.10 -21.30
C LEU A 20 19.53 2.64 -22.01
N CYS A 21 18.59 1.78 -22.40
CA CYS A 21 17.34 2.20 -23.03
C CYS A 21 16.54 3.14 -22.11
N CYS A 22 16.40 2.78 -20.83
CA CYS A 22 15.73 3.64 -19.86
C CYS A 22 16.46 4.98 -19.68
N ASN A 23 17.79 4.97 -19.63
CA ASN A 23 18.59 6.18 -19.45
C ASN A 23 18.42 7.15 -20.63
N GLU A 24 18.54 6.66 -21.87
CA GLU A 24 18.32 7.48 -23.06
C GLU A 24 16.89 8.01 -23.15
N ALA A 25 15.88 7.18 -22.82
CA ALA A 25 14.48 7.63 -22.81
C ALA A 25 14.24 8.74 -21.77
N CYS A 26 14.88 8.65 -20.59
CA CYS A 26 14.73 9.67 -19.55
C CYS A 26 15.32 11.03 -19.96
N LYS A 27 16.27 11.09 -20.90
CA LYS A 27 16.78 12.36 -21.44
C LYS A 27 15.74 13.16 -22.23
N CYS A 28 14.65 12.51 -22.66
CA CYS A 28 13.54 13.19 -23.35
C CYS A 28 12.60 13.93 -22.39
N LEU A 29 12.74 13.74 -21.07
CA LEU A 29 11.93 14.42 -20.07
C LEU A 29 12.38 15.88 -19.91
N PRO A 30 11.49 16.77 -19.44
CA PRO A 30 11.89 18.13 -19.10
C PRO A 30 13.00 18.15 -18.05
N ARG A 31 14.05 18.97 -18.26
CA ARG A 31 15.19 19.11 -17.34
C ARG A 31 14.78 19.34 -15.89
N ARG A 32 13.72 20.13 -15.68
CA ARG A 32 13.14 20.39 -14.34
C ARG A 32 12.80 19.12 -13.55
N CYS A 33 12.41 18.02 -14.21
CA CYS A 33 12.10 16.76 -13.53
C CYS A 33 13.39 16.12 -12.98
N GLU A 34 14.47 16.15 -13.76
CA GLU A 34 15.78 15.63 -13.33
C GLU A 34 16.38 16.51 -12.24
N ASP A 35 16.28 17.83 -12.40
CA ASP A 35 16.73 18.80 -11.41
C ASP A 35 15.96 18.63 -10.09
N LEU A 36 14.64 18.43 -10.13
CA LEU A 36 13.84 18.14 -8.94
C LEU A 36 14.29 16.85 -8.27
N ALA A 37 14.43 15.76 -9.03
CA ALA A 37 14.92 14.49 -8.53
C ALA A 37 16.28 14.63 -7.83
N ARG A 38 17.22 15.36 -8.46
CA ARG A 38 18.55 15.64 -7.93
C ARG A 38 18.49 16.51 -6.67
N ASN A 39 17.67 17.55 -6.66
CA ASN A 39 17.48 18.45 -5.53
C ASN A 39 16.91 17.69 -4.32
N ILE A 40 15.92 16.83 -4.54
CA ILE A 40 15.36 15.95 -3.51
C ILE A 40 16.44 15.01 -2.96
N CYS A 41 17.18 14.32 -3.83
CA CYS A 41 18.26 13.44 -3.38
C CYS A 41 19.33 14.19 -2.58
N ASN A 42 19.75 15.37 -3.04
CA ASN A 42 20.73 16.22 -2.37
C ASN A 42 20.22 16.76 -1.03
N PHE A 43 18.91 17.04 -0.94
CA PHE A 43 18.28 17.51 0.29
C PHE A 43 18.37 16.47 1.42
N PHE A 44 18.27 15.17 1.06
CA PHE A 44 18.32 14.04 1.98
C PHE A 44 19.73 13.43 2.16
N SER A 45 20.58 13.47 1.14
CA SER A 45 21.86 12.74 1.10
C SER A 45 22.80 13.06 2.27
N HIS A 46 22.88 14.33 2.63
CA HIS A 46 23.82 14.80 3.66
C HIS A 46 23.20 14.89 5.05
N ASN A 47 21.94 14.49 5.24
CA ASN A 47 21.24 14.72 6.50
C ASN A 47 20.39 13.50 6.90
N SER A 48 20.99 12.66 7.74
CA SER A 48 20.36 11.48 8.31
C SER A 48 19.10 11.81 9.12
N LYS A 49 19.02 12.99 9.76
CA LYS A 49 17.80 13.44 10.46
C LYS A 49 16.67 13.72 9.47
N ARG A 50 16.95 14.37 8.34
CA ARG A 50 15.94 14.63 7.29
C ARG A 50 15.44 13.32 6.68
N LEU A 51 16.35 12.39 6.41
CA LEU A 51 16.00 11.06 5.91
C LEU A 51 15.12 10.31 6.92
N SER A 52 15.51 10.32 8.20
CA SER A 52 14.72 9.70 9.26
C SER A 52 13.33 10.34 9.41
N GLN A 53 13.23 11.66 9.29
CA GLN A 53 11.95 12.36 9.29
C GLN A 53 11.12 11.98 8.05
N PHE A 54 11.70 11.97 6.86
CA PHE A 54 10.99 11.59 5.63
C PHE A 54 10.45 10.15 5.66
N VAL A 55 11.20 9.22 6.25
CA VAL A 55 10.73 7.85 6.50
C VAL A 55 9.43 7.85 7.32
N GLN A 56 9.25 8.78 8.26
CA GLN A 56 7.99 8.90 9.02
C GLN A 56 6.81 9.28 8.14
N PHE A 57 7.02 10.12 7.11
CA PHE A 57 5.98 10.48 6.14
C PHE A 57 5.67 9.33 5.18
N GLN A 58 6.69 8.58 4.74
CA GLN A 58 6.47 7.36 3.96
C GLN A 58 5.68 6.32 4.78
N GLN A 59 6.02 6.16 6.06
CA GLN A 59 5.29 5.29 6.99
C GLN A 59 3.87 5.80 7.25
N PHE A 60 3.67 7.11 7.39
CA PHE A 60 2.37 7.74 7.59
C PHE A 60 1.43 7.47 6.42
N LEU A 61 1.94 7.56 5.18
CA LEU A 61 1.17 7.26 3.97
C LEU A 61 1.11 5.76 3.62
N ASN A 62 1.66 4.89 4.47
CA ASN A 62 1.78 3.45 4.21
C ASN A 62 2.46 3.11 2.89
N LEU A 63 3.45 3.92 2.49
CA LEU A 63 4.27 3.64 1.30
C LEU A 63 5.45 2.75 1.69
N ASN A 64 5.93 1.96 0.72
CA ASN A 64 7.17 1.21 0.88
C ASN A 64 8.31 2.16 1.27
N VAL A 65 8.98 1.88 2.39
CA VAL A 65 10.07 2.71 2.90
C VAL A 65 11.27 2.57 1.97
N HIS A 66 11.36 3.47 1.00
CA HIS A 66 12.48 3.54 0.09
C HIS A 66 13.61 4.33 0.73
N LYS A 67 14.70 3.64 1.07
CA LYS A 67 15.94 4.30 1.46
C LYS A 67 16.44 5.11 0.27
N MET A 68 16.49 6.44 0.38
CA MET A 68 17.09 7.29 -0.64
C MET A 68 18.57 6.92 -0.78
N GLN A 69 18.92 6.15 -1.81
CA GLN A 69 20.29 5.71 -2.05
C GLN A 69 21.09 6.80 -2.81
N HIS A 70 22.38 6.91 -2.52
CA HIS A 70 23.28 7.93 -3.10
C HIS A 70 23.52 7.79 -4.61
N THR A 71 23.22 8.86 -5.36
CA THR A 71 23.60 9.26 -6.75
C THR A 71 24.10 8.20 -7.75
N SER A 72 23.29 7.96 -8.78
CA SER A 72 23.57 7.20 -10.00
C SER A 72 22.39 7.48 -10.94
N GLN A 73 22.67 7.50 -12.24
CA GLN A 73 21.88 8.22 -13.26
C GLN A 73 20.46 7.68 -13.52
N THR A 74 20.04 6.57 -12.88
CA THR A 74 18.70 5.98 -13.05
C THR A 74 17.92 5.91 -11.72
N ARG A 75 17.67 7.07 -11.09
CA ARG A 75 17.05 7.17 -9.76
C ARG A 75 15.67 7.87 -9.71
N TRP A 76 14.85 7.63 -10.72
CA TRP A 76 13.44 7.98 -10.68
C TRP A 76 12.61 7.05 -9.77
N LEU A 77 13.07 5.80 -9.56
CA LEU A 77 12.38 4.79 -8.74
C LEU A 77 12.36 5.09 -7.24
N SER A 78 13.26 5.94 -6.73
CA SER A 78 13.21 6.44 -5.35
C SER A 78 12.17 7.55 -5.14
N LEU A 79 11.55 8.03 -6.23
CA LEU A 79 10.49 9.04 -6.23
C LEU A 79 9.10 8.41 -6.41
N SER A 80 8.98 7.09 -6.22
CA SER A 80 7.71 6.32 -6.15
C SER A 80 6.82 6.69 -4.95
N SER A 81 6.98 7.90 -4.42
CA SER A 81 6.35 8.38 -3.20
C SER A 81 6.11 9.88 -3.30
N VAL A 82 5.64 10.35 -4.47
CA VAL A 82 5.39 11.78 -4.74
C VAL A 82 4.54 12.40 -3.64
N ASP A 83 3.52 11.68 -3.17
CA ASP A 83 2.62 12.13 -2.11
C ASP A 83 3.33 12.28 -0.75
N ALA A 84 4.24 11.36 -0.39
CA ALA A 84 5.02 11.46 0.86
C ALA A 84 6.01 12.62 0.80
N LEU A 85 6.61 12.85 -0.38
CA LEU A 85 7.49 13.98 -0.61
C LEU A 85 6.73 15.28 -0.49
N GLN A 86 5.53 15.36 -1.09
CA GLN A 86 4.69 16.54 -1.00
C GLN A 86 4.35 16.88 0.46
N LEU A 87 3.91 15.91 1.26
CA LEU A 87 3.63 16.14 2.68
C LEU A 87 4.87 16.57 3.47
N TYR A 88 6.00 15.89 3.25
CA TYR A 88 7.25 16.23 3.92
C TYR A 88 7.72 17.66 3.60
N PHE A 89 7.69 18.05 2.32
CA PHE A 89 8.10 19.39 1.91
C PHE A 89 7.06 20.46 2.27
N THR A 90 5.78 20.10 2.41
CA THR A 90 4.76 21.00 3.00
C THR A 90 5.08 21.32 4.45
N ASP A 91 5.37 20.30 5.27
CA ASP A 91 5.79 20.47 6.66
C ASP A 91 7.07 21.32 6.78
N LYS A 92 8.06 21.07 5.91
CA LYS A 92 9.33 21.82 5.92
C LYS A 92 9.19 23.27 5.46
N TRP A 93 8.29 23.53 4.52
CA TRP A 93 7.95 24.88 4.08
C TRP A 93 7.24 25.67 5.19
N LEU A 94 6.27 25.03 5.89
CA LEU A 94 5.58 25.66 7.03
C LEU A 94 6.50 25.90 8.23
N SER A 95 7.49 25.02 8.45
CA SER A 95 8.34 25.03 9.65
C SER A 95 9.69 25.74 9.50
N GLY A 96 10.11 26.15 8.30
CA GLY A 96 11.47 26.66 8.10
C GLY A 96 11.71 27.51 6.85
N ILE A 97 12.82 28.25 6.86
CA ILE A 97 13.21 29.28 5.86
C ILE A 97 14.20 28.72 4.79
N LEU A 98 14.25 27.40 4.60
CA LEU A 98 15.18 26.80 3.63
C LEU A 98 14.66 27.00 2.21
N ILE A 99 15.29 27.90 1.46
CA ILE A 99 15.01 28.16 0.03
C ILE A 99 15.04 26.87 -0.80
N SER A 100 15.91 25.92 -0.46
CA SER A 100 15.95 24.61 -1.13
C SER A 100 14.70 23.76 -0.88
N ALA A 101 14.14 23.80 0.33
CA ALA A 101 12.88 23.11 0.63
C ALA A 101 11.69 23.80 -0.04
N GLU A 102 11.69 25.12 -0.08
CA GLU A 102 10.67 25.94 -0.76
C GLU A 102 10.63 25.67 -2.27
N ASN A 103 11.79 25.68 -2.94
CA ASN A 103 11.88 25.37 -4.36
C ASN A 103 11.40 23.94 -4.69
N ILE A 104 11.75 22.96 -3.86
CA ILE A 104 11.27 21.58 -4.00
C ILE A 104 9.75 21.51 -3.78
N TYR A 105 9.23 22.21 -2.75
CA TYR A 105 7.79 22.27 -2.47
C TYR A 105 7.00 22.82 -3.67
N PHE A 106 7.39 23.96 -4.24
CA PHE A 106 6.68 24.53 -5.39
C PHE A 106 6.72 23.61 -6.61
N GLN A 107 7.87 22.97 -6.89
CA GLN A 107 7.98 22.04 -8.02
C GLN A 107 7.20 20.74 -7.80
N LEU A 108 7.13 20.22 -6.57
CA LEU A 108 6.31 19.05 -6.25
C LEU A 108 4.81 19.36 -6.33
N ASN A 109 4.40 20.61 -6.11
CA ASN A 109 3.00 21.03 -6.24
C ASN A 109 2.59 21.43 -7.67
N ASP A 110 3.54 21.56 -8.60
CA ASP A 110 3.25 21.81 -10.01
C ASP A 110 2.53 20.60 -10.65
N PRO A 111 1.30 20.76 -11.18
CA PRO A 111 0.52 19.67 -11.74
C PRO A 111 1.22 18.93 -12.89
N PHE A 112 1.98 19.65 -13.72
CA PHE A 112 2.69 19.04 -14.83
C PHE A 112 3.87 18.20 -14.36
N THR A 113 4.62 18.68 -13.37
CA THR A 113 5.72 17.92 -12.77
C THR A 113 5.21 16.63 -12.14
N LYS A 114 4.08 16.69 -11.41
CA LYS A 114 3.41 15.49 -10.88
C LYS A 114 3.04 14.50 -11.96
N ALA A 115 2.47 14.96 -13.08
CA ALA A 115 2.10 14.08 -14.19
C ALA A 115 3.30 13.29 -14.74
N TYR A 116 4.47 13.91 -14.86
CA TYR A 116 5.69 13.21 -15.26
C TYR A 116 6.14 12.17 -14.24
N PHE A 117 6.08 12.49 -12.93
CA PHE A 117 6.47 11.52 -11.91
C PHE A 117 5.50 10.34 -11.80
N TYR A 118 4.18 10.55 -11.94
CA TYR A 118 3.22 9.44 -12.00
C TYR A 118 3.41 8.58 -13.26
N PHE A 119 3.74 9.20 -14.41
CA PHE A 119 4.12 8.45 -15.60
C PHE A 119 5.36 7.57 -15.36
N LEU A 120 6.38 8.13 -14.70
CA LEU A 120 7.60 7.39 -14.34
C LEU A 120 7.33 6.26 -13.34
N GLU A 121 6.52 6.53 -12.33
CA GLU A 121 6.07 5.56 -11.35
C GLU A 121 5.33 4.38 -12.00
N TRP A 122 4.58 4.63 -13.07
CA TRP A 122 3.88 3.59 -13.81
C TRP A 122 4.80 2.82 -14.78
N VAL A 123 5.68 3.50 -15.53
CA VAL A 123 6.45 2.84 -16.61
C VAL A 123 7.71 2.14 -16.13
N LEU A 124 8.42 2.71 -15.15
CA LEU A 124 9.72 2.18 -14.70
C LEU A 124 9.64 0.80 -14.04
N PRO A 125 8.62 0.46 -13.22
CA PRO A 125 8.51 -0.88 -12.64
C PRO A 125 8.48 -2.01 -13.67
N LYS A 126 8.02 -1.74 -14.91
CA LYS A 126 8.04 -2.71 -16.01
C LYS A 126 9.47 -3.10 -16.38
N PHE A 127 10.35 -2.12 -16.47
CA PHE A 127 11.76 -2.33 -16.77
C PHE A 127 12.53 -2.86 -15.55
N THR A 128 12.22 -2.39 -14.35
CA THR A 128 12.87 -2.87 -13.12
C THR A 128 12.55 -4.33 -12.85
N SER A 129 11.29 -4.74 -13.00
CA SER A 129 10.90 -6.16 -12.82
C SER A 129 11.53 -7.06 -13.88
N LEU A 130 11.57 -6.62 -15.14
CA LEU A 130 12.25 -7.33 -16.22
C LEU A 130 13.76 -7.46 -15.95
N ASN A 131 14.40 -6.40 -15.50
CA ASN A 131 15.83 -6.40 -15.15
C ASN A 131 16.11 -7.30 -13.94
N GLN A 132 15.26 -7.28 -12.91
CA GLN A 132 15.35 -8.19 -11.76
C GLN A 132 15.20 -9.66 -12.19
N PHE A 133 14.26 -9.96 -13.09
CA PHE A 133 14.07 -11.31 -13.62
C PHE A 133 15.32 -11.83 -14.34
N PHE A 134 15.98 -11.00 -15.16
CA PHE A 134 17.21 -11.40 -15.83
C PHE A 134 18.47 -11.38 -14.95
N GLN A 135 18.37 -10.89 -13.71
CA GLN A 135 19.45 -10.93 -12.71
C GLN A 135 19.35 -12.14 -11.77
N THR A 136 18.35 -13.02 -11.94
CA THR A 136 18.24 -14.22 -11.12
C THR A 136 19.34 -15.22 -11.42
N GLU A 137 19.68 -16.07 -10.44
CA GLU A 137 20.64 -17.17 -10.60
C GLU A 137 20.11 -18.34 -11.45
N ASN A 138 18.82 -18.32 -11.78
CA ASN A 138 18.17 -19.34 -12.59
C ASN A 138 18.53 -19.23 -14.08
N VAL A 139 18.49 -20.36 -14.80
CA VAL A 139 18.66 -20.39 -16.26
C VAL A 139 17.42 -19.79 -16.93
N VAL A 140 17.49 -18.51 -17.31
CA VAL A 140 16.36 -17.75 -17.89
C VAL A 140 16.48 -17.48 -19.40
N LEU A 141 17.59 -17.91 -20.02
CA LEU A 141 17.90 -17.60 -21.43
C LEU A 141 16.81 -18.08 -22.41
N THR A 142 16.20 -19.24 -22.14
CA THR A 142 15.13 -19.82 -22.97
C THR A 142 13.87 -18.94 -23.02
N THR A 143 13.63 -18.14 -21.99
CA THR A 143 12.46 -17.24 -21.87
C THR A 143 12.78 -15.79 -22.24
N LEU A 144 14.03 -15.49 -22.60
CA LEU A 144 14.50 -14.12 -22.85
C LEU A 144 13.70 -13.43 -23.95
N ILE A 145 13.55 -14.11 -25.10
CA ILE A 145 12.84 -13.55 -26.26
C ILE A 145 11.39 -13.27 -25.87
N GLU A 146 10.69 -14.26 -25.33
CA GLU A 146 9.29 -14.14 -24.92
C GLU A 146 9.04 -12.95 -23.97
N LYS A 147 9.88 -12.81 -22.93
CA LYS A 147 9.75 -11.71 -21.95
C LYS A 147 10.04 -10.34 -22.57
N MET A 148 11.05 -10.24 -23.43
CA MET A 148 11.36 -9.00 -24.15
C MET A 148 10.23 -8.60 -25.10
N GLU A 149 9.67 -9.56 -25.85
CA GLU A 149 8.55 -9.30 -26.76
C GLU A 149 7.31 -8.82 -26.02
N LEU A 150 7.01 -9.42 -24.86
CA LEU A 150 5.86 -9.04 -24.04
C LEU A 150 5.96 -7.59 -23.57
N VAL A 151 7.10 -7.20 -22.98
CA VAL A 151 7.29 -5.83 -22.48
C VAL A 151 7.31 -4.82 -23.63
N PHE A 152 7.93 -5.17 -24.75
CA PHE A 152 7.96 -4.29 -25.92
C PHE A 152 6.56 -4.07 -26.51
N LYS A 153 5.75 -5.12 -26.68
CA LYS A 153 4.35 -5.01 -27.10
C LYS A 153 3.52 -4.19 -26.12
N GLU A 154 3.72 -4.39 -24.81
CA GLU A 154 2.99 -3.64 -23.80
C GLU A 154 3.22 -2.12 -23.93
N ILE A 155 4.48 -1.70 -24.16
CA ILE A 155 4.82 -0.29 -24.37
C ILE A 155 4.23 0.24 -25.68
N LEU A 156 4.35 -0.51 -26.79
CA LEU A 156 3.81 -0.09 -28.08
C LEU A 156 2.29 0.12 -28.03
N LEU A 157 1.56 -0.74 -27.33
CA LEU A 157 0.10 -0.63 -27.18
C LEU A 157 -0.37 0.59 -26.38
N CYS A 158 0.55 1.31 -25.72
CA CYS A 158 0.21 2.52 -24.98
C CYS A 158 0.05 3.74 -25.89
N TYR A 159 0.67 3.73 -27.07
CA TYR A 159 0.64 4.88 -27.99
C TYR A 159 0.43 4.50 -29.45
N MET A 160 0.47 3.23 -29.85
CA MET A 160 0.23 2.77 -31.22
C MET A 160 -1.08 1.99 -31.36
N LYS A 161 -1.63 1.97 -32.58
CA LYS A 161 -2.85 1.22 -32.93
C LYS A 161 -2.69 -0.28 -32.63
N ARG A 162 -3.67 -0.86 -31.93
CA ARG A 162 -3.67 -2.28 -31.55
C ARG A 162 -3.55 -3.22 -32.75
N ASP A 163 -4.26 -2.93 -33.84
CA ASP A 163 -4.22 -3.75 -35.06
C ASP A 163 -2.81 -3.82 -35.64
N TYR A 164 -2.11 -2.69 -35.68
CA TYR A 164 -0.74 -2.63 -36.18
C TYR A 164 0.21 -3.47 -35.31
N VAL A 165 0.13 -3.32 -33.98
CA VAL A 165 1.03 -4.03 -33.05
C VAL A 165 0.76 -5.54 -33.00
N MET A 166 -0.51 -5.97 -33.13
CA MET A 166 -0.88 -7.39 -32.98
C MET A 166 -0.81 -8.18 -34.29
N LYS A 167 -0.98 -7.54 -35.45
CA LYS A 167 -0.99 -8.22 -36.76
C LYS A 167 0.37 -8.17 -37.46
N THR A 168 1.25 -7.25 -37.07
CA THR A 168 2.59 -7.12 -37.67
C THR A 168 3.60 -7.95 -36.87
N ASP A 169 4.49 -8.63 -37.58
CA ASP A 169 5.67 -9.25 -36.97
C ASP A 169 6.46 -8.19 -36.18
N LEU A 170 6.79 -8.49 -34.93
CA LEU A 170 7.45 -7.56 -34.01
C LEU A 170 8.75 -6.98 -34.58
N ARG A 171 9.47 -7.75 -35.41
CA ARG A 171 10.72 -7.33 -36.06
C ARG A 171 10.52 -6.27 -37.14
N LYS A 172 9.30 -6.15 -37.66
CA LYS A 172 8.90 -5.23 -38.74
C LYS A 172 8.16 -4.00 -38.24
N ILE A 173 7.81 -3.96 -36.95
CA ILE A 173 7.15 -2.81 -36.34
C ILE A 173 8.15 -1.64 -36.30
N ASN A 174 7.74 -0.48 -36.82
CA ASN A 174 8.49 0.77 -36.68
C ASN A 174 7.88 1.60 -35.54
N PRO A 175 8.53 1.72 -34.37
CA PRO A 175 8.01 2.48 -33.22
C PRO A 175 7.87 3.99 -33.48
N SER A 176 8.50 4.50 -34.54
CA SER A 176 8.48 5.93 -34.90
C SER A 176 7.48 6.29 -35.99
N ASP A 177 6.63 5.35 -36.43
CA ASP A 177 5.61 5.63 -37.45
C ASP A 177 4.41 6.38 -36.85
N GLU A 178 4.42 7.71 -37.01
CA GLU A 178 3.37 8.60 -36.51
C GLU A 178 1.98 8.27 -37.07
N ASN A 179 1.87 7.67 -38.26
CA ASN A 179 0.59 7.27 -38.84
C ASN A 179 -0.10 6.17 -38.03
N GLN A 180 0.67 5.43 -37.23
CA GLN A 180 0.17 4.37 -36.37
C GLN A 180 -0.05 4.83 -34.93
N PHE A 181 0.23 6.10 -34.61
CA PHE A 181 0.01 6.61 -33.27
C PHE A 181 -1.48 6.78 -32.98
N LEU A 182 -1.83 6.59 -31.71
CA LEU A 182 -3.15 6.87 -31.18
C LEU A 182 -3.32 8.38 -31.03
N LYS A 183 -4.55 8.86 -31.23
CA LYS A 183 -4.89 10.26 -30.91
C LYS A 183 -4.81 10.44 -29.38
N ALA A 184 -4.44 11.63 -28.92
CA ALA A 184 -4.37 11.93 -27.48
C ALA A 184 -5.67 11.61 -26.71
N SER A 185 -6.84 11.86 -27.32
CA SER A 185 -8.14 11.48 -26.75
C SER A 185 -8.29 9.97 -26.52
N THR A 186 -7.67 9.15 -27.37
CA THR A 186 -7.69 7.69 -27.25
C THR A 186 -6.80 7.21 -26.10
N ILE A 187 -5.71 7.93 -25.79
CA ILE A 187 -4.85 7.62 -24.64
C ILE A 187 -5.63 7.81 -23.33
N TYR A 188 -6.39 8.90 -23.20
CA TYR A 188 -7.26 9.11 -22.03
C TYR A 188 -8.32 8.01 -21.88
N LEU A 189 -8.90 7.57 -23.00
CA LEU A 189 -9.85 6.46 -23.00
C LEU A 189 -9.20 5.15 -22.53
N VAL A 190 -7.97 4.85 -22.96
CA VAL A 190 -7.21 3.69 -22.47
C VAL A 190 -6.98 3.79 -20.97
N SER A 191 -6.63 4.96 -20.43
CA SER A 191 -6.50 5.17 -18.98
C SER A 191 -7.80 4.87 -18.25
N CYS A 192 -8.95 5.38 -18.72
CA CYS A 192 -10.26 5.06 -18.13
C CYS A 192 -10.58 3.55 -18.18
N VAL A 193 -10.26 2.86 -19.27
CA VAL A 193 -10.41 1.40 -19.38
C VAL A 193 -9.51 0.67 -18.37
N GLN A 194 -8.28 1.14 -18.17
CA GLN A 194 -7.35 0.52 -17.21
C GLN A 194 -7.77 0.73 -15.76
N ILE A 195 -8.40 1.88 -15.43
CA ILE A 195 -9.04 2.11 -14.14
C ILE A 195 -10.22 1.15 -13.96
N LYS A 196 -11.12 1.06 -14.95
CA LYS A 196 -12.26 0.12 -14.91
C LYS A 196 -11.85 -1.36 -14.79
N LYS A 197 -10.67 -1.73 -15.29
CA LYS A 197 -10.13 -3.10 -15.13
C LYS A 197 -9.61 -3.40 -13.72
N ARG A 198 -9.16 -2.40 -12.97
CA ARG A 198 -8.48 -2.57 -11.67
C ARG A 198 -9.36 -2.18 -10.49
N TYR A 199 -10.27 -1.23 -10.70
CA TYR A 199 -11.28 -0.86 -9.75
C TYR A 199 -12.60 -1.51 -10.16
N ASP A 200 -13.13 -2.36 -9.29
CA ASP A 200 -14.44 -2.98 -9.50
C ASP A 200 -15.55 -1.97 -9.21
N PHE A 201 -15.96 -1.22 -10.24
CA PHE A 201 -17.11 -0.32 -10.16
C PHE A 201 -18.44 -1.07 -9.99
N SER A 202 -18.46 -2.40 -10.17
CA SER A 202 -19.64 -3.24 -9.96
C SER A 202 -19.64 -3.87 -8.55
N ASN A 203 -18.72 -3.48 -7.68
CA ASN A 203 -18.64 -4.03 -6.33
C ASN A 203 -19.97 -3.76 -5.60
N PRO A 204 -20.69 -4.80 -5.15
CA PRO A 204 -22.02 -4.63 -4.57
C PRO A 204 -21.98 -4.07 -3.14
N ILE A 205 -20.83 -4.10 -2.46
CA ILE A 205 -20.69 -3.73 -1.05
C ILE A 205 -20.24 -2.28 -0.90
N LEU A 206 -19.20 -1.85 -1.64
CA LEU A 206 -18.58 -0.53 -1.44
C LEU A 206 -19.57 0.65 -1.54
N PRO A 207 -20.51 0.69 -2.50
CA PRO A 207 -21.52 1.76 -2.55
C PRO A 207 -22.47 1.75 -1.35
N LEU A 208 -22.73 0.57 -0.78
CA LEU A 208 -23.63 0.40 0.37
C LEU A 208 -22.97 0.85 1.68
N LEU A 209 -21.63 0.87 1.77
CA LEU A 209 -20.92 1.30 2.97
C LEU A 209 -21.20 2.76 3.36
N ASN A 210 -21.69 3.58 2.43
CA ASN A 210 -22.03 4.98 2.70
C ASN A 210 -23.09 5.14 3.79
N VAL A 211 -23.93 4.13 4.03
CA VAL A 211 -24.91 4.13 5.13
C VAL A 211 -24.26 4.24 6.51
N LEU A 212 -23.00 3.82 6.64
CA LEU A 212 -22.25 3.86 7.89
C LEU A 212 -21.63 5.23 8.20
N ASN A 213 -21.73 6.19 7.28
CA ASN A 213 -21.25 7.54 7.53
C ASN A 213 -22.18 8.25 8.54
N PRO A 214 -21.67 8.94 9.59
CA PRO A 214 -22.49 9.62 10.59
C PRO A 214 -23.54 10.56 9.97
N SER A 215 -23.16 11.28 8.92
CA SER A 215 -24.04 12.20 8.19
C SER A 215 -25.24 11.50 7.52
N VAL A 216 -25.10 10.23 7.16
CA VAL A 216 -26.16 9.40 6.58
C VAL A 216 -26.93 8.67 7.68
N ALA A 217 -26.22 8.12 8.67
CA ALA A 217 -26.78 7.38 9.78
C ALA A 217 -27.75 8.22 10.63
N LEU A 218 -27.45 9.51 10.84
CA LEU A 218 -28.28 10.43 11.64
C LEU A 218 -29.35 11.18 10.84
N SER A 219 -29.31 11.12 9.51
CA SER A 219 -30.22 11.90 8.68
C SER A 219 -31.54 11.17 8.43
N ILE A 220 -32.64 11.82 8.82
CA ILE A 220 -34.01 11.37 8.53
C ILE A 220 -34.25 11.37 7.01
N SER A 221 -33.86 12.42 6.29
CA SER A 221 -34.07 12.52 4.84
C SER A 221 -33.27 11.49 4.03
N LYS A 222 -32.15 11.00 4.57
CA LYS A 222 -31.40 9.91 3.93
C LYS A 222 -32.09 8.55 4.03
N ARG A 223 -33.13 8.39 4.85
CA ARG A 223 -33.93 7.15 4.91
C ARG A 223 -34.77 6.91 3.65
N ASP A 224 -35.06 7.94 2.86
CA ASP A 224 -35.70 7.76 1.55
C ASP A 224 -34.78 7.01 0.57
N ILE A 225 -33.47 7.24 0.67
CA ILE A 225 -32.44 6.62 -0.17
C ILE A 225 -31.97 5.28 0.43
N TYR A 226 -31.84 5.23 1.75
CA TYR A 226 -31.37 4.07 2.51
C TYR A 226 -32.41 3.63 3.55
N PRO A 227 -33.57 3.09 3.10
CA PRO A 227 -34.69 2.77 4.00
C PRO A 227 -34.38 1.61 4.94
N SER A 228 -33.42 0.77 4.57
CA SER A 228 -33.01 -0.42 5.31
C SER A 228 -31.52 -0.64 5.16
N ILE A 229 -30.89 -1.12 6.23
CA ILE A 229 -29.49 -1.57 6.22
C ILE A 229 -29.36 -3.04 5.76
N TYR A 230 -30.50 -3.72 5.57
CA TYR A 230 -30.59 -5.12 5.18
C TYR A 230 -29.83 -5.45 3.90
N ASN A 231 -29.85 -4.58 2.90
CA ASN A 231 -29.09 -4.77 1.66
C ASN A 231 -27.58 -4.93 1.94
N LEU A 232 -27.02 -4.14 2.87
CA LEU A 232 -25.62 -4.27 3.27
C LEU A 232 -25.37 -5.58 4.03
N MET A 233 -26.30 -5.97 4.91
CA MET A 233 -26.19 -7.22 5.68
C MET A 233 -26.19 -8.46 4.76
N GLN A 234 -27.03 -8.48 3.73
CA GLN A 234 -27.12 -9.60 2.77
C GLN A 234 -25.80 -9.87 2.02
N HIS A 235 -25.02 -8.83 1.75
CA HIS A 235 -23.74 -8.97 1.07
C HIS A 235 -22.57 -9.33 2.01
N LEU A 236 -22.82 -9.49 3.32
CA LEU A 236 -21.79 -9.76 4.34
C LEU A 236 -22.09 -11.02 5.18
N PRO A 237 -22.29 -12.20 4.55
CA PRO A 237 -22.66 -13.46 5.24
C PRO A 237 -21.60 -13.97 6.24
N ARG A 238 -20.36 -13.49 6.13
CA ARG A 238 -19.28 -13.84 7.07
C ARG A 238 -19.35 -13.04 8.38
N LEU A 239 -20.00 -11.88 8.38
CA LEU A 239 -20.16 -11.04 9.57
C LEU A 239 -21.47 -11.36 10.29
N LEU A 240 -22.51 -11.76 9.55
CA LEU A 240 -23.82 -12.13 10.08
C LEU A 240 -24.33 -13.38 9.37
N SER A 241 -24.79 -14.38 10.13
CA SER A 241 -25.52 -15.50 9.55
C SER A 241 -26.84 -15.01 8.98
N ILE A 242 -27.06 -15.26 7.69
CA ILE A 242 -28.30 -14.86 6.99
C ILE A 242 -29.52 -15.62 7.53
N GLU A 243 -29.30 -16.79 8.15
CA GLU A 243 -30.34 -17.65 8.72
C GLU A 243 -30.94 -17.06 10.02
N ASP A 244 -30.23 -16.11 10.65
CA ASP A 244 -30.60 -15.54 11.94
C ASP A 244 -31.53 -14.32 11.77
N ASN A 245 -32.74 -14.58 11.25
CA ASN A 245 -33.73 -13.56 10.92
C ASN A 245 -34.06 -12.60 12.10
N ILE A 246 -33.96 -13.09 13.34
CA ILE A 246 -34.20 -12.30 14.55
C ILE A 246 -33.14 -11.20 14.70
N ILE A 247 -31.86 -11.53 14.46
CA ILE A 247 -30.75 -10.58 14.59
C ILE A 247 -30.81 -9.55 13.45
N LEU A 248 -31.06 -10.00 12.23
CA LEU A 248 -31.19 -9.11 11.07
C LEU A 248 -32.32 -8.10 11.28
N GLN A 249 -33.47 -8.54 11.78
CA GLN A 249 -34.58 -7.65 12.08
C GLN A 249 -34.25 -6.66 13.20
N LYS A 250 -33.56 -7.10 14.27
CA LYS A 250 -33.12 -6.20 15.36
C LYS A 250 -32.21 -5.10 14.85
N ILE A 251 -31.19 -5.45 14.08
CA ILE A 251 -30.22 -4.48 13.51
C ILE A 251 -30.95 -3.48 12.62
N ASP A 252 -31.85 -3.95 11.76
CA ASP A 252 -32.57 -3.07 10.84
C ASP A 252 -33.58 -2.15 11.55
N VAL A 253 -34.25 -2.62 12.59
CA VAL A 253 -35.10 -1.77 13.44
C VAL A 253 -34.28 -0.70 14.14
N GLN A 254 -33.11 -1.06 14.68
CA GLN A 254 -32.18 -0.12 15.29
C GLN A 254 -31.72 0.94 14.27
N TRP A 255 -31.42 0.55 13.03
CA TRP A 255 -31.06 1.45 11.95
C TRP A 255 -32.14 2.48 11.64
N ARG A 256 -33.40 2.04 11.55
CA ARG A 256 -34.55 2.92 11.25
C ARG A 256 -34.82 3.90 12.40
N ASN A 257 -34.60 3.47 13.64
CA ASN A 257 -34.90 4.28 14.82
C ASN A 257 -33.77 5.25 15.23
N LEU A 258 -32.54 5.04 14.75
CA LEU A 258 -31.38 5.84 15.14
C LEU A 258 -31.56 7.36 14.94
N PRO A 259 -32.05 7.86 13.80
CA PRO A 259 -32.25 9.31 13.59
C PRO A 259 -33.31 9.94 14.50
N LEU A 260 -34.22 9.13 15.03
CA LEU A 260 -35.33 9.58 15.88
C LEU A 260 -34.91 9.69 17.35
N TYR A 261 -33.72 9.17 17.69
CA TYR A 261 -33.24 9.14 19.05
C TYR A 261 -32.47 10.42 19.39
N LYS A 262 -32.73 10.95 20.58
CA LYS A 262 -32.05 12.15 21.09
C LYS A 262 -30.64 11.76 21.57
N LEU A 263 -29.66 11.96 20.68
CA LEU A 263 -28.23 11.74 20.97
C LEU A 263 -27.61 12.99 21.60
N SER A 264 -26.47 12.82 22.28
CA SER A 264 -25.68 13.92 22.82
C SER A 264 -24.97 14.69 21.70
N GLU A 265 -24.68 15.98 21.91
CA GLU A 265 -24.01 16.83 20.92
C GLU A 265 -22.64 16.28 20.48
N ASN A 266 -21.93 15.60 21.38
CA ASN A 266 -20.64 14.97 21.09
C ASN A 266 -20.78 13.89 20.01
N ILE A 267 -21.86 13.11 20.03
CA ILE A 267 -22.11 12.04 19.05
C ILE A 267 -22.58 12.64 17.72
N ILE A 268 -23.42 13.67 17.77
CA ILE A 268 -23.97 14.32 16.57
C ILE A 268 -22.87 14.99 15.74
N ASN A 269 -21.88 15.58 16.41
CA ASN A 269 -20.79 16.29 15.76
C ASN A 269 -19.62 15.38 15.33
N GLU A 270 -19.66 14.09 15.67
CA GLU A 270 -18.62 13.14 15.28
C GLU A 270 -18.66 12.87 13.76
N ARG A 271 -17.52 13.04 13.10
CA ARG A 271 -17.39 12.89 11.65
C ARG A 271 -16.73 11.56 11.27
N GLU A 272 -15.93 11.00 12.16
CA GLU A 272 -15.26 9.74 11.93
C GLU A 272 -16.20 8.58 12.22
N SER A 273 -16.42 7.73 11.20
CA SER A 273 -17.46 6.69 11.25
C SER A 273 -17.17 5.65 12.34
N ASP A 274 -15.91 5.24 12.49
CA ASP A 274 -15.49 4.28 13.50
C ASP A 274 -15.69 4.79 14.94
N ARG A 275 -15.31 6.04 15.23
CA ARG A 275 -15.56 6.67 16.54
C ARG A 275 -17.05 6.85 16.81
N PHE A 276 -17.79 7.32 15.80
CA PHE A 276 -19.24 7.48 15.89
C PHE A 276 -19.92 6.16 16.31
N TRP A 277 -19.65 5.07 15.60
CA TRP A 277 -20.26 3.79 15.93
C TRP A 277 -19.75 3.21 17.26
N ALA A 278 -18.52 3.53 17.68
CA ALA A 278 -18.05 3.21 19.02
C ALA A 278 -18.86 3.94 20.11
N TYR A 279 -19.15 5.24 19.94
CA TYR A 279 -20.00 5.97 20.87
C TYR A 279 -21.45 5.46 20.89
N ILE A 280 -22.00 5.08 19.74
CA ILE A 280 -23.35 4.47 19.68
C ILE A 280 -23.37 3.12 20.41
N LYS A 281 -22.26 2.35 20.35
CA LYS A 281 -22.12 1.07 21.06
C LYS A 281 -22.12 1.24 22.58
N ASP A 282 -21.46 2.28 23.08
CA ASP A 282 -21.27 2.53 24.51
C ASP A 282 -22.43 3.32 25.15
N LEU A 283 -23.53 3.53 24.44
CA LEU A 283 -24.74 4.12 25.01
C LEU A 283 -25.31 3.25 26.13
N GLU A 284 -25.53 3.84 27.32
CA GLU A 284 -26.01 3.17 28.54
C GLU A 284 -27.28 2.33 28.38
N CYS A 285 -28.09 2.60 27.35
CA CYS A 285 -29.36 1.94 27.11
C CYS A 285 -29.25 0.66 26.26
N GLU A 286 -28.06 0.32 25.75
CA GLU A 286 -27.80 -0.78 24.78
C GLU A 286 -28.72 -0.79 23.54
N LYS A 287 -29.50 0.28 23.33
CA LYS A 287 -30.60 0.36 22.34
C LYS A 287 -30.14 0.17 20.90
N PHE A 288 -28.88 0.51 20.61
CA PHE A 288 -28.29 0.43 19.27
C PHE A 288 -27.08 -0.49 19.22
N LYS A 289 -26.93 -1.36 20.22
CA LYS A 289 -25.74 -2.20 20.42
C LYS A 289 -25.50 -3.14 19.24
N ASP A 290 -26.54 -3.81 18.76
CA ASP A 290 -26.41 -4.76 17.64
C ASP A 290 -26.02 -4.04 16.34
N LEU A 291 -26.67 -2.90 16.06
CA LEU A 291 -26.35 -2.05 14.92
C LEU A 291 -24.91 -1.52 15.01
N ALA A 292 -24.47 -1.09 16.18
CA ALA A 292 -23.13 -0.55 16.37
C ALA A 292 -22.07 -1.64 16.26
N VAL A 293 -22.31 -2.83 16.81
CA VAL A 293 -21.44 -4.00 16.65
C VAL A 293 -21.35 -4.42 15.19
N PHE A 294 -22.48 -4.46 14.47
CA PHE A 294 -22.48 -4.72 13.04
C PHE A 294 -21.68 -3.66 12.28
N SER A 295 -21.99 -2.38 12.49
CA SER A 295 -21.36 -1.26 11.79
C SER A 295 -19.86 -1.20 12.03
N THR A 296 -19.40 -1.39 13.27
CA THR A 296 -17.97 -1.47 13.59
C THR A 296 -17.31 -2.70 12.95
N SER A 297 -18.01 -3.84 12.89
CA SER A 297 -17.50 -5.04 12.21
C SER A 297 -17.34 -4.83 10.71
N VAL A 298 -18.28 -4.12 10.07
CA VAL A 298 -18.18 -3.75 8.65
C VAL A 298 -17.03 -2.75 8.42
N LEU A 299 -16.85 -1.77 9.31
CA LEU A 299 -15.75 -0.80 9.21
C LEU A 299 -14.37 -1.42 9.46
N CYS A 300 -14.30 -2.59 10.09
CA CYS A 300 -13.09 -3.38 10.23
C CYS A 300 -12.73 -4.17 8.95
N LEU A 301 -13.56 -4.15 7.91
CA LEU A 301 -13.21 -4.78 6.64
C LEU A 301 -11.95 -4.11 6.07
N PRO A 302 -10.90 -4.89 5.75
CA PRO A 302 -9.66 -4.32 5.25
C PRO A 302 -9.89 -3.71 3.87
N HIS A 303 -9.92 -2.38 3.80
CA HIS A 303 -9.95 -1.64 2.52
C HIS A 303 -8.58 -1.66 1.82
N SER A 304 -7.52 -2.02 2.55
CA SER A 304 -6.18 -2.18 2.03
C SER A 304 -5.38 -3.18 2.87
N ASN A 305 -4.38 -3.78 2.24
CA ASN A 305 -3.31 -4.55 2.86
C ASN A 305 -2.36 -3.72 3.74
N ALA A 306 -2.47 -2.39 3.72
CA ALA A 306 -1.59 -1.47 4.44
C ALA A 306 -1.50 -1.77 5.95
N SER A 307 -2.62 -2.16 6.59
CA SER A 307 -2.62 -2.55 8.02
C SER A 307 -1.78 -3.81 8.28
N CYS A 308 -1.86 -4.81 7.41
CA CYS A 308 -1.03 -6.01 7.48
C CYS A 308 0.44 -5.69 7.19
N GLU A 309 0.70 -4.83 6.20
CA GLU A 309 2.06 -4.39 5.84
C GLU A 309 2.73 -3.61 6.98
N ARG A 310 1.97 -2.78 7.72
CA ARG A 310 2.47 -2.13 8.95
C ARG A 310 2.90 -3.15 10.00
N ILE A 311 2.16 -4.24 10.19
CA ILE A 311 2.54 -5.33 11.10
C ILE A 311 3.75 -6.10 10.56
N PHE A 312 3.82 -6.39 9.27
CA PHE A 312 4.99 -7.03 8.65
C PHE A 312 6.25 -6.17 8.78
N SER A 313 6.14 -4.84 8.67
CA SER A 313 7.25 -3.93 8.94
C SER A 313 7.74 -4.03 10.39
N LYS A 314 6.82 -4.16 11.36
CA LYS A 314 7.19 -4.39 12.76
C LYS A 314 7.86 -5.76 12.93
N ILE A 315 7.35 -6.80 12.27
CA ILE A 315 7.96 -8.14 12.27
C ILE A 315 9.38 -8.09 11.70
N ASN A 316 9.62 -7.37 10.61
CA ASN A 316 10.96 -7.17 10.03
C ASN A 316 11.91 -6.40 10.98
N SER A 317 11.37 -5.58 11.88
CA SER A 317 12.16 -4.92 12.92
C SER A 317 12.48 -5.88 14.08
N VAL A 318 11.60 -6.84 14.37
CA VAL A 318 11.80 -7.88 15.40
C VAL A 318 12.75 -8.98 14.91
N LYS A 319 12.61 -9.39 13.64
CA LYS A 319 13.43 -10.38 12.93
C LYS A 319 14.44 -9.68 12.02
N THR A 320 15.57 -9.30 12.57
CA THR A 320 16.67 -8.70 11.79
C THR A 320 17.58 -9.77 11.22
N LYS A 321 18.49 -9.40 10.30
CA LYS A 321 19.50 -10.32 9.74
C LYS A 321 20.37 -10.98 10.83
N SER A 322 20.68 -10.25 11.90
CA SER A 322 21.44 -10.77 13.06
C SER A 322 20.57 -11.54 14.06
N ARG A 323 19.24 -11.33 14.05
CA ARG A 323 18.27 -11.94 14.97
C ARG A 323 17.14 -12.61 14.16
N ASN A 324 17.50 -13.58 13.32
CA ASN A 324 16.57 -14.25 12.39
C ASN A 324 16.01 -15.59 12.92
N LYS A 325 16.68 -16.22 13.89
CA LYS A 325 16.26 -17.48 14.54
C LYS A 325 15.31 -17.27 15.72
N LEU A 326 14.18 -16.61 15.48
CA LEU A 326 13.11 -16.48 16.49
C LEU A 326 11.96 -17.40 16.15
N ILE A 327 11.46 -18.12 17.15
CA ILE A 327 10.21 -18.88 17.05
C ILE A 327 9.02 -17.93 16.91
N THR A 328 7.96 -18.39 16.24
CA THR A 328 6.78 -17.58 15.90
C THR A 328 6.10 -16.99 17.14
N SER A 329 6.02 -17.75 18.23
CA SER A 329 5.43 -17.29 19.50
C SER A 329 6.18 -16.08 20.08
N THR A 330 7.52 -16.10 20.06
CA THR A 330 8.35 -14.97 20.52
C THR A 330 8.17 -13.75 19.64
N VAL A 331 8.10 -13.93 18.31
CA VAL A 331 7.88 -12.81 17.38
C VAL A 331 6.50 -12.18 17.63
N SER A 332 5.46 -13.00 17.73
CA SER A 332 4.09 -12.57 18.01
C SER A 332 4.00 -11.84 19.35
N ALA A 333 4.52 -12.44 20.43
CA ALA A 333 4.53 -11.83 21.76
C ALA A 333 5.27 -10.49 21.80
N THR A 334 6.37 -10.35 21.05
CA THR A 334 7.13 -9.08 20.97
C THR A 334 6.30 -8.00 20.27
N VAL A 335 5.66 -8.33 19.15
CA VAL A 335 4.79 -7.38 18.43
C VAL A 335 3.61 -6.97 19.31
N ILE A 336 2.89 -7.94 19.91
CA ILE A 336 1.75 -7.68 20.79
C ILE A 336 2.15 -6.79 21.96
N SER A 337 3.24 -7.11 22.66
CA SER A 337 3.72 -6.31 23.80
C SER A 337 4.03 -4.87 23.37
N SER A 338 4.64 -4.67 22.20
CA SER A 338 4.94 -3.34 21.68
C SER A 338 3.69 -2.53 21.34
N GLU A 339 2.62 -3.19 20.89
CA GLU A 339 1.34 -2.53 20.58
C GLU A 339 0.53 -2.23 21.84
N SER A 340 0.57 -3.12 22.84
CA SER A 340 -0.06 -2.89 24.13
C SER A 340 0.52 -1.66 24.84
N ILE A 341 1.84 -1.46 24.80
CA ILE A 341 2.48 -0.27 25.39
C ILE A 341 2.05 1.02 24.67
N LYS A 342 1.86 0.97 23.34
CA LYS A 342 1.42 2.13 22.55
C LYS A 342 -0.04 2.50 22.76
N LYS A 343 -0.90 1.52 23.07
CA LYS A 343 -2.34 1.74 23.24
C LYS A 343 -2.66 2.80 24.29
N ASP A 344 -1.85 2.87 25.36
CA ASP A 344 -2.03 3.83 26.45
C ASP A 344 -1.27 5.16 26.21
N ASN A 345 -0.99 5.50 24.94
CA ASN A 345 -0.08 6.59 24.52
C ASN A 345 1.31 6.52 25.19
N GLY A 346 1.69 5.34 25.67
CA GLY A 346 2.96 5.08 26.31
C GLY A 346 4.07 4.74 25.32
N ASN A 347 5.30 4.83 25.79
CA ASN A 347 6.48 4.28 25.13
C ASN A 347 7.27 3.44 26.14
N CYS A 348 8.36 2.81 25.70
CA CYS A 348 9.19 1.99 26.58
C CYS A 348 9.81 2.76 27.77
N ILE A 349 9.83 4.09 27.72
CA ILE A 349 10.36 4.97 28.77
C ILE A 349 9.27 5.27 29.81
N SER A 350 8.03 5.48 29.36
CA SER A 350 6.89 5.80 30.23
C SER A 350 6.19 4.56 30.78
N PHE A 351 6.45 3.38 30.20
CA PHE A 351 5.85 2.12 30.62
C PHE A 351 6.31 1.73 32.03
N LYS A 352 5.35 1.60 32.95
CA LYS A 352 5.59 1.10 34.31
C LYS A 352 4.95 -0.29 34.45
N PRO A 353 5.74 -1.35 34.64
CA PRO A 353 5.19 -2.69 34.85
C PRO A 353 4.33 -2.74 36.11
N ILE A 354 3.16 -3.40 36.03
CA ILE A 354 2.36 -3.70 37.22
C ILE A 354 3.03 -4.78 38.06
N LYS A 355 2.71 -4.82 39.36
CA LYS A 355 3.31 -5.78 40.33
C LYS A 355 3.19 -7.23 39.84
N ASP A 356 2.07 -7.60 39.23
CA ASP A 356 1.85 -8.95 38.69
C ASP A 356 2.80 -9.30 37.53
N MET A 357 3.17 -8.33 36.70
CA MET A 357 4.14 -8.56 35.62
C MET A 357 5.53 -8.82 36.20
N LEU A 358 5.91 -8.09 37.26
CA LEU A 358 7.17 -8.29 37.97
C LEU A 358 7.21 -9.65 38.69
N ALA A 359 6.10 -10.04 39.33
CA ALA A 359 5.98 -11.33 40.02
C ALA A 359 6.12 -12.53 39.06
N ARG A 360 5.83 -12.35 37.76
CA ARG A 360 5.99 -13.39 36.74
C ARG A 360 7.43 -13.52 36.22
N MET A 361 8.32 -12.56 36.48
CA MET A 361 9.73 -12.56 36.05
C MET A 361 10.61 -13.42 36.97
N THR A 362 10.21 -14.66 37.24
CA THR A 362 10.99 -15.63 38.02
C THR A 362 11.77 -16.56 37.11
N SER A 363 12.89 -17.10 37.60
CA SER A 363 13.71 -18.05 36.86
C SER A 363 12.92 -19.29 36.43
N SER A 364 11.98 -19.76 37.26
CA SER A 364 11.12 -20.91 36.95
C SER A 364 10.20 -20.68 35.76
N ASN A 365 9.70 -19.44 35.58
CA ASN A 365 8.81 -19.09 34.46
C ASN A 365 9.58 -18.76 33.18
N LEU A 366 10.77 -18.16 33.30
CA LEU A 366 11.59 -17.75 32.16
C LEU A 366 12.38 -18.92 31.56
N TYR A 367 12.77 -19.88 32.40
CA TYR A 367 13.55 -21.05 32.02
C TYR A 367 12.90 -22.33 32.58
N PRO A 368 11.71 -22.71 32.07
CA PRO A 368 11.06 -23.94 32.50
C PRO A 368 11.96 -25.14 32.17
N ILE A 369 12.11 -26.05 33.13
CA ILE A 369 12.89 -27.28 32.94
C ILE A 369 12.10 -28.17 31.97
N ALA A 370 12.79 -28.79 31.00
CA ALA A 370 12.18 -29.49 29.86
C ALA A 370 11.18 -30.62 30.22
N ALA A 371 11.11 -31.05 31.49
CA ALA A 371 10.12 -32.01 31.99
C ALA A 371 8.67 -31.47 31.97
N ASP A 372 8.47 -30.15 31.98
CA ASP A 372 7.14 -29.52 32.05
C ASP A 372 6.56 -29.13 30.68
N ILE A 373 7.31 -29.33 29.58
CA ILE A 373 6.92 -28.86 28.23
C ILE A 373 6.01 -29.88 27.50
N THR A 374 5.93 -31.12 27.98
CA THR A 374 5.24 -32.23 27.30
C THR A 374 3.71 -32.16 27.35
N GLN A 375 3.08 -31.20 28.03
CA GLN A 375 1.61 -31.13 28.10
C GLN A 375 0.93 -30.12 27.17
N ASN A 376 1.64 -29.24 26.44
CA ASN A 376 0.96 -28.12 25.74
C ASN A 376 1.33 -27.85 24.28
N ASN A 377 2.10 -28.68 23.59
CA ASN A 377 2.37 -28.49 22.15
C ASN A 377 1.95 -29.72 21.33
N SER A 378 0.67 -29.80 20.97
CA SER A 378 0.26 -30.50 19.75
C SER A 378 0.52 -29.58 18.55
N CYS A 379 1.77 -29.50 18.11
CA CYS A 379 2.11 -29.11 16.74
C CYS A 379 2.77 -30.32 16.11
N GLN A 380 2.00 -31.07 15.33
CA GLN A 380 2.55 -32.05 14.40
C GLN A 380 3.32 -31.26 13.34
N ASP A 381 4.65 -31.32 13.41
CA ASP A 381 5.49 -30.89 12.31
C ASP A 381 5.23 -31.83 11.12
N PHE A 382 4.93 -31.26 9.95
CA PHE A 382 4.83 -31.98 8.69
C PHE A 382 6.22 -32.55 8.35
N ASN A 383 6.37 -33.87 8.49
CA ASN A 383 7.46 -34.61 7.85
C ASN A 383 7.19 -34.65 6.35
N ILE A 384 8.09 -34.06 5.56
CA ILE A 384 8.22 -34.37 4.14
C ILE A 384 9.36 -35.39 4.08
N GLU A 385 9.01 -36.66 3.84
CA GLU A 385 9.96 -37.70 3.48
C GLU A 385 10.51 -37.45 2.06
N ASP A 386 11.77 -37.84 1.87
CA ASP A 386 12.71 -37.52 0.78
C ASP A 386 12.20 -37.68 -0.66
#